data_AF-A0A2M4BUB2-F1
#
_entry.id   AF-A0A2M4BUB2-F1
#
_cell.length_a   1.000
_cell.length_b   1.000
_cell.length_c   1.000
_cell.angle_alpha   90.00
_cell.angle_beta   90.00
_cell.angle_gamma   90.00
#
_symmetry.space_group_name_H-M   'P 1'
#
loop_
_entity.id
_entity.type
_entity.pdbx_description
1 polymer ?
#
loop_
_entity_poly.entity_id
_entity_poly.type
_entity_poly.pdbx_seq_one_letter_code
_entity_poly.pdbx_strand_id
1 'polypeptide(L)'
;LSPDDTLFVHLRCFELFAAASSDQSSDRERDASDWLLANNSSYMRKTDRSPAFLNCVLTKLQLYDEHQQMFKTGILTDQHRTYGSWMNLTQEFLQSFSDDLDRAIVNTSATDNLFTAFEPVFLRHTNTYFRLFWRDPIVLDSWYHQKGWSERLPNETVVDFCEHQMSEELRSDICLIRSYQISNRTTDMEKHIDCIFRGFHYLNKLGLIDVSEILRDYQLVSSLNDTIIFHVRECSDNVTSNEISSINRSLLMYTCLLDGVFTDVFKEAFDYREIRSGNLSYILHDLPYNREHIKSQILALDKARCDDQHTQTGHHYRT
;
A
#
# COMPACT_ATOMS: atom_id res chain seq x y z
N LEU A 1 -7.41 9.16 -2.52
CA LEU A 1 -6.62 8.06 -1.93
C LEU A 1 -7.49 7.45 -0.85
N SER A 2 -7.70 6.14 -0.90
CA SER A 2 -8.42 5.41 0.15
C SER A 2 -7.65 5.47 1.48
N PRO A 3 -8.26 5.02 2.61
CA PRO A 3 -7.51 4.79 3.83
C PRO A 3 -6.31 3.88 3.62
N ASP A 4 -6.47 2.82 2.82
CA ASP A 4 -5.41 1.85 2.55
C ASP A 4 -4.25 2.44 1.74
N ASP A 5 -4.56 3.18 0.66
CA ASP A 5 -3.56 3.90 -0.13
C ASP A 5 -2.75 4.86 0.76
N THR A 6 -3.44 5.56 1.66
CA THR A 6 -2.82 6.57 2.51
C THR A 6 -1.97 5.94 3.61
N LEU A 7 -2.42 4.82 4.17
CA LEU A 7 -1.65 4.01 5.10
C LEU A 7 -0.38 3.47 4.43
N PHE A 8 -0.50 2.91 3.22
CA PHE A 8 0.64 2.42 2.45
C PHE A 8 1.69 3.51 2.21
N VAL A 9 1.28 4.72 1.80
CA VAL A 9 2.21 5.85 1.61
C VAL A 9 3.02 6.14 2.86
N HIS A 10 2.36 6.25 4.01
CA HIS A 10 3.03 6.56 5.27
C HIS A 10 3.94 5.42 5.72
N LEU A 11 3.48 4.16 5.64
CA LEU A 11 4.28 3.00 5.99
C LEU A 11 5.50 2.87 5.10
N ARG A 12 5.37 3.09 3.79
CA ARG A 12 6.51 3.03 2.86
C ARG A 12 7.52 4.13 3.14
N CYS A 13 7.08 5.36 3.38
CA CYS A 13 8.01 6.44 3.73
C CYS A 13 8.66 6.18 5.10
N PHE A 14 7.92 5.66 6.08
CA PHE A 14 8.48 5.22 7.35
C PHE A 14 9.55 4.14 7.14
N GLU A 15 9.26 3.11 6.35
CA GLU A 15 10.19 2.02 6.06
C GLU A 15 11.52 2.52 5.44
N LEU A 16 11.45 3.54 4.59
CA LEU A 16 12.63 4.12 3.92
C LEU A 16 13.47 5.03 4.83
N PHE A 17 12.83 5.76 5.75
CA PHE A 17 13.48 6.86 6.47
C PHE A 17 13.56 6.68 7.99
N ALA A 18 12.83 5.74 8.58
CA ALA A 18 13.01 5.41 9.99
C ALA A 18 14.34 4.69 10.18
N ALA A 19 15.00 4.93 11.33
CA ALA A 19 16.30 4.35 11.62
C ALA A 19 16.30 2.81 11.41
N ALA A 20 17.29 2.32 10.66
CA ALA A 20 17.51 0.89 10.44
C ALA A 20 18.64 0.41 11.35
N SER A 21 18.41 -0.71 12.05
CA SER A 21 19.37 -1.49 12.86
C SER A 21 19.65 -1.10 14.32
N SER A 22 20.29 -2.07 14.99
CA SER A 22 20.21 -2.50 16.40
C SER A 22 20.66 -1.54 17.50
N ASP A 23 21.29 -0.42 17.17
CA ASP A 23 21.77 0.56 18.16
C ASP A 23 20.75 1.68 18.45
N GLN A 24 19.61 1.70 17.76
CA GLN A 24 18.65 2.82 17.77
C GLN A 24 17.18 2.38 17.81
N SER A 25 16.83 1.26 18.46
CA SER A 25 15.44 0.79 18.56
C SER A 25 14.48 1.86 19.12
N SER A 26 14.95 2.67 20.08
CA SER A 26 14.18 3.77 20.66
C SER A 26 13.85 4.88 19.65
N ASP A 27 14.70 5.08 18.66
CA ASP A 27 14.46 6.08 17.61
C ASP A 27 13.37 5.61 16.66
N ARG A 28 13.38 4.33 16.28
CA ARG A 28 12.36 3.77 15.40
C ARG A 28 10.98 3.74 16.07
N GLU A 29 10.91 3.39 17.36
CA GLU A 29 9.67 3.47 18.14
C GLU A 29 9.14 4.89 18.25
N ARG A 30 10.03 5.87 18.50
CA ARG A 30 9.67 7.29 18.51
C ARG A 30 9.19 7.76 17.14
N ASP A 31 9.90 7.42 16.08
CA ASP A 31 9.54 7.76 14.71
C ASP A 31 8.18 7.12 14.35
N ALA A 32 7.89 5.89 14.81
CA ALA A 32 6.59 5.26 14.61
C ALA A 32 5.48 6.02 15.37
N SER A 33 5.75 6.41 16.62
CA SER A 33 4.83 7.23 17.41
C SER A 33 4.53 8.57 16.74
N ASP A 34 5.57 9.27 16.28
CA ASP A 34 5.44 10.61 15.69
C ASP A 34 4.86 10.56 14.26
N TRP A 35 5.28 9.61 13.42
CA TRP A 35 4.93 9.62 11.99
C TRP A 35 3.71 8.74 11.64
N LEU A 36 3.43 7.71 12.43
CA LEU A 36 2.36 6.75 12.13
C LEU A 36 1.18 6.81 13.11
N LEU A 37 1.42 7.24 14.36
CA LEU A 37 0.38 7.26 15.40
C LEU A 37 -0.05 8.68 15.81
N ALA A 38 0.79 9.69 15.59
CA ALA A 38 0.45 11.05 15.97
C ALA A 38 -0.74 11.58 15.17
N ASN A 39 -1.61 12.28 15.90
CA ASN A 39 -2.73 13.07 15.39
C ASN A 39 -2.61 14.54 15.79
N ASN A 40 -1.38 14.98 16.10
CA ASN A 40 -1.07 16.32 16.59
C ASN A 40 0.26 16.84 15.98
N SER A 41 0.79 17.91 16.56
CA SER A 41 2.01 18.57 16.08
C SER A 41 3.29 17.73 16.18
N SER A 42 3.31 16.62 16.94
CA SER A 42 4.50 15.76 17.03
C SER A 42 4.85 15.09 15.70
N TYR A 43 3.89 15.00 14.77
CA TYR A 43 4.13 14.59 13.38
C TYR A 43 5.17 15.47 12.67
N MET A 44 5.21 16.77 13.03
CA MET A 44 6.19 17.73 12.53
C MET A 44 7.37 17.91 13.49
N ARG A 45 7.65 16.96 14.39
CA ARG A 45 8.86 17.03 15.21
C ARG A 45 10.08 16.93 14.30
N LYS A 46 10.92 17.97 14.31
CA LYS A 46 12.14 18.00 13.50
C LYS A 46 13.21 17.06 14.08
N THR A 47 13.65 16.12 13.25
CA THR A 47 14.83 15.26 13.42
C THR A 47 15.65 15.33 12.13
N ASP A 48 16.83 14.72 12.09
CA ASP A 48 17.64 14.65 10.86
C ASP A 48 16.94 13.84 9.73
N ARG A 49 15.93 13.02 10.08
CA ARG A 49 15.20 12.14 9.15
C ARG A 49 13.84 12.71 8.74
N SER A 50 13.24 13.55 9.57
CA SER A 50 11.88 14.09 9.35
C SER A 50 11.71 14.82 8.01
N PRO A 51 12.68 15.63 7.50
CA PRO A 51 12.53 16.27 6.19
C PRO A 51 12.39 15.29 5.03
N ALA A 52 13.20 14.22 5.01
CA ALA A 52 13.16 13.22 3.96
C ALA A 52 11.90 12.36 4.02
N PHE A 53 11.48 11.97 5.23
CA PHE A 53 10.20 11.31 5.48
C PHE A 53 9.03 12.15 4.95
N LEU A 54 8.97 13.43 5.34
CA LEU A 54 7.89 14.32 4.93
C LEU A 54 7.87 14.53 3.41
N ASN A 55 9.04 14.73 2.78
CA ASN A 55 9.10 14.86 1.33
C ASN A 55 8.53 13.63 0.62
N CYS A 56 8.90 12.43 1.07
CA CYS A 56 8.33 11.19 0.56
C CYS A 56 6.82 11.13 0.72
N VAL A 57 6.29 11.48 1.91
CA VAL A 57 4.86 11.44 2.17
C VAL A 57 4.12 12.44 1.28
N LEU A 58 4.52 13.72 1.28
CA LEU A 58 3.82 14.76 0.54
C LEU A 58 3.83 14.51 -0.97
N THR A 59 4.94 13.99 -1.50
CA THR A 59 5.06 13.63 -2.91
C THR A 59 4.16 12.43 -3.26
N LYS A 60 4.19 11.36 -2.46
CA LYS A 60 3.37 10.16 -2.71
C LYS A 60 1.88 10.38 -2.44
N LEU A 61 1.52 11.28 -1.53
CA LEU A 61 0.16 11.77 -1.36
C LEU A 61 -0.28 12.72 -2.48
N GLN A 62 0.64 13.13 -3.38
CA GLN A 62 0.39 14.07 -4.46
C GLN A 62 0.03 15.48 -3.97
N LEU A 63 0.42 15.83 -2.73
CA LEU A 63 0.28 17.17 -2.18
C LEU A 63 1.46 18.07 -2.58
N TYR A 64 2.57 17.47 -3.01
CA TYR A 64 3.75 18.17 -3.53
C TYR A 64 4.19 17.57 -4.87
N ASP A 65 4.58 18.43 -5.80
CA ASP A 65 5.15 18.05 -7.09
C ASP A 65 6.64 18.40 -7.09
N GLU A 66 7.50 17.39 -7.03
CA GLU A 66 8.96 17.59 -7.04
C GLU A 66 9.48 18.13 -8.37
N HIS A 67 8.81 17.90 -9.50
CA HIS A 67 9.28 18.45 -10.77
C HIS A 67 8.98 19.94 -10.88
N GLN A 68 7.78 20.34 -10.42
CA GLN A 68 7.34 21.73 -10.44
C GLN A 68 7.74 22.52 -9.19
N GLN A 69 8.27 21.83 -8.18
CA GLN A 69 8.70 22.38 -6.89
C GLN A 69 7.60 23.22 -6.21
N MET A 70 6.37 22.69 -6.21
CA MET A 70 5.21 23.40 -5.67
C MET A 70 4.18 22.46 -5.06
N PHE A 71 3.38 22.97 -4.12
CA PHE A 71 2.23 22.25 -3.60
C PHE A 71 1.13 22.09 -4.67
N LYS A 72 0.39 20.99 -4.58
CA LYS A 72 -0.72 20.65 -5.47
C LYS A 72 -1.99 20.52 -4.64
N THR A 73 -2.82 21.56 -4.66
CA THR A 73 -4.04 21.64 -3.84
C THR A 73 -5.22 20.86 -4.43
N GLY A 74 -5.16 20.47 -5.71
CA GLY A 74 -6.21 19.68 -6.37
C GLY A 74 -6.55 18.37 -5.64
N ILE A 75 -5.56 17.71 -5.04
CA ILE A 75 -5.78 16.49 -4.25
C ILE A 75 -6.68 16.73 -3.03
N LEU A 76 -6.66 17.92 -2.43
CA LEU A 76 -7.50 18.24 -1.28
C LEU A 76 -8.98 18.26 -1.70
N THR A 77 -9.27 18.90 -2.84
CA THR A 77 -10.62 18.95 -3.42
C THR A 77 -11.07 17.57 -3.87
N ASP A 78 -10.20 16.78 -4.50
CA ASP A 78 -10.55 15.43 -4.95
C ASP A 78 -10.81 14.49 -3.76
N GLN A 79 -10.00 14.56 -2.70
CA GLN A 79 -10.24 13.78 -1.48
C GLN A 79 -11.57 14.14 -0.82
N HIS A 80 -11.87 15.43 -0.68
CA HIS A 80 -13.15 15.85 -0.10
C HIS A 80 -14.34 15.53 -0.99
N ARG A 81 -14.20 15.64 -2.32
CA ARG A 81 -15.27 15.27 -3.24
C ARG A 81 -15.62 13.78 -3.10
N THR A 82 -14.61 12.92 -2.98
CA THR A 82 -14.82 11.47 -2.88
C THR A 82 -15.26 11.04 -1.48
N TYR A 83 -14.77 11.69 -0.42
CA TYR A 83 -14.89 11.19 0.96
C TYR A 83 -15.37 12.22 1.99
N GLY A 84 -15.78 13.42 1.57
CA GLY A 84 -16.10 14.53 2.46
C GLY A 84 -17.23 14.27 3.44
N SER A 85 -18.17 13.38 3.10
CA SER A 85 -19.27 12.98 4.00
C SER A 85 -18.79 12.26 5.27
N TRP A 86 -17.60 11.65 5.25
CA TRP A 86 -17.01 10.97 6.40
C TRP A 86 -16.05 11.86 7.18
N MET A 87 -15.38 12.79 6.50
CA MET A 87 -14.32 13.60 7.08
C MET A 87 -14.83 14.71 8.01
N ASN A 88 -16.12 15.05 7.95
CA ASN A 88 -16.71 16.18 8.70
C ASN A 88 -15.88 17.47 8.52
N LEU A 89 -15.50 17.76 7.26
CA LEU A 89 -14.77 18.94 6.85
C LEU A 89 -15.69 19.84 6.02
N THR A 90 -15.73 21.13 6.37
CA THR A 90 -16.44 22.14 5.58
C THR A 90 -15.57 22.61 4.43
N GLN A 91 -16.19 23.16 3.39
CA GLN A 91 -15.47 23.79 2.27
C GLN A 91 -14.57 24.95 2.73
N GLU A 92 -14.95 25.65 3.80
CA GLU A 92 -14.14 26.74 4.37
C GLU A 92 -12.78 26.25 4.89
N PHE A 93 -12.74 25.12 5.60
CA PHE A 93 -11.47 24.54 6.08
C PHE A 93 -10.57 24.11 4.92
N LEU A 94 -11.15 23.58 3.84
CA LEU A 94 -10.40 23.18 2.65
C LEU A 94 -9.82 24.38 1.91
N GLN A 95 -10.64 25.42 1.71
CA GLN A 95 -10.20 26.64 1.04
C GLN A 95 -9.08 27.30 1.82
N SER A 96 -9.24 27.41 3.15
CA SER A 96 -8.21 27.98 4.03
C SER A 96 -6.90 27.19 3.97
N PHE A 97 -6.97 25.85 3.94
CA PHE A 97 -5.78 25.01 3.81
C PHE A 97 -5.12 25.14 2.43
N SER A 98 -5.92 25.14 1.36
CA SER A 98 -5.46 25.37 -0.02
C SER A 98 -4.74 26.71 -0.16
N ASP A 99 -5.38 27.76 0.33
CA ASP A 99 -4.87 29.13 0.25
C ASP A 99 -3.52 29.29 0.97
N ASP A 100 -3.34 28.62 2.11
CA ASP A 100 -2.07 28.64 2.84
C ASP A 100 -0.97 27.83 2.14
N LEU A 101 -1.32 26.73 1.48
CA LEU A 101 -0.37 25.96 0.66
C LEU A 101 0.06 26.74 -0.59
N ASP A 102 -0.87 27.42 -1.26
CA ASP A 102 -0.58 28.22 -2.45
C ASP A 102 0.33 29.42 -2.13
N ARG A 103 0.27 29.92 -0.89
CA ARG A 103 1.17 30.97 -0.39
C ARG A 103 2.52 30.44 0.11
N ALA A 104 2.65 29.15 0.39
CA ALA A 104 3.86 28.58 0.95
C ALA A 104 4.97 28.50 -0.12
N ILE A 105 6.08 29.18 0.13
CA ILE A 105 7.21 29.23 -0.80
C ILE A 105 8.23 28.18 -0.40
N VAL A 106 8.49 27.22 -1.29
CA VAL A 106 9.56 26.24 -1.12
C VAL A 106 10.86 26.81 -1.69
N ASN A 107 11.80 27.14 -0.82
CA ASN A 107 13.09 27.69 -1.24
C ASN A 107 14.03 26.58 -1.74
N THR A 108 14.25 26.49 -3.04
CA THR A 108 15.07 25.42 -3.67
C THR A 108 16.55 25.41 -3.27
N SER A 109 17.06 26.44 -2.57
CA SER A 109 18.47 26.53 -2.17
C SER A 109 18.82 25.86 -0.83
N ALA A 110 17.85 25.30 -0.09
CA ALA A 110 18.05 24.71 1.23
C ALA A 110 17.68 23.21 1.28
N THR A 111 18.40 22.43 2.09
CA THR A 111 18.22 20.96 2.18
C THR A 111 16.90 20.54 2.83
N ASP A 112 16.32 21.35 3.72
CA ASP A 112 15.07 21.05 4.45
C ASP A 112 13.90 21.96 4.02
N ASN A 113 13.95 22.43 2.78
CA ASN A 113 13.10 23.52 2.30
C ASN A 113 11.60 23.20 2.36
N LEU A 114 11.20 22.00 1.96
CA LEU A 114 9.80 21.59 1.96
C LEU A 114 9.28 21.44 3.38
N PHE A 115 10.07 20.87 4.29
CA PHE A 115 9.71 20.76 5.70
C PHE A 115 9.47 22.14 6.31
N THR A 116 10.42 23.06 6.10
CA THR A 116 10.34 24.43 6.62
C THR A 116 9.14 25.21 6.04
N ALA A 117 8.82 25.00 4.76
CA ALA A 117 7.68 25.64 4.11
C ALA A 117 6.34 25.06 4.58
N PHE A 118 6.27 23.75 4.78
CA PHE A 118 5.03 23.05 5.12
C PHE A 118 4.66 23.13 6.60
N GLU A 119 5.64 23.08 7.51
CA GLU A 119 5.42 23.09 8.96
C GLU A 119 4.43 24.18 9.44
N PRO A 120 4.60 25.48 9.11
CA PRO A 120 3.67 26.49 9.57
C PRO A 120 2.26 26.32 9.01
N VAL A 121 2.12 25.77 7.79
CA VAL A 121 0.83 25.45 7.19
C VAL A 121 0.19 24.28 7.94
N PHE A 122 0.95 23.19 8.14
CA PHE A 122 0.49 22.01 8.86
C PHE A 122 0.03 22.35 10.28
N LEU A 123 0.77 23.17 11.02
CA LEU A 123 0.40 23.53 12.40
C LEU A 123 -0.92 24.31 12.48
N ARG A 124 -1.27 25.08 11.45
CA ARG A 124 -2.58 25.76 11.36
C ARG A 124 -3.70 24.81 10.91
N HIS A 125 -3.37 23.81 10.11
CA HIS A 125 -4.33 22.91 9.44
C HIS A 125 -4.22 21.45 9.88
N THR A 126 -3.70 21.19 11.09
CA THR A 126 -3.36 19.83 11.56
C THR A 126 -4.58 18.89 11.50
N ASN A 127 -5.73 19.36 11.98
CA ASN A 127 -6.96 18.58 11.94
C ASN A 127 -7.46 18.32 10.50
N THR A 128 -7.42 19.34 9.65
CA THR A 128 -7.79 19.23 8.23
C THR A 128 -6.91 18.22 7.51
N TYR A 129 -5.59 18.27 7.72
CA TYR A 129 -4.63 17.35 7.13
C TYR A 129 -4.92 15.90 7.54
N PHE A 130 -5.02 15.63 8.85
CA PHE A 130 -5.22 14.26 9.31
C PHE A 130 -6.57 13.68 8.88
N ARG A 131 -7.62 14.50 8.74
CA ARG A 131 -8.91 14.04 8.23
C ARG A 131 -8.91 13.77 6.73
N LEU A 132 -8.33 14.66 5.92
CA LEU A 132 -8.24 14.50 4.46
C LEU A 132 -7.41 13.28 4.04
N PHE A 133 -6.41 12.95 4.84
CA PHE A 133 -5.49 11.86 4.58
C PHE A 133 -5.69 10.70 5.55
N TRP A 134 -6.91 10.48 6.06
CA TRP A 134 -7.25 9.24 6.77
C TRP A 134 -6.30 8.86 7.91
N ARG A 135 -5.89 9.84 8.70
CA ARG A 135 -5.04 9.68 9.89
C ARG A 135 -5.74 10.14 11.17
N ASP A 136 -6.91 10.77 11.06
CA ASP A 136 -7.79 11.01 12.20
C ASP A 136 -8.45 9.66 12.62
N PRO A 137 -8.18 9.15 13.83
CA PRO A 137 -8.63 7.83 14.25
C PRO A 137 -10.15 7.73 14.39
N ILE A 138 -10.84 8.84 14.69
CA ILE A 138 -12.30 8.84 14.83
C ILE A 138 -12.95 8.73 13.46
N VAL A 139 -12.42 9.45 12.47
CA VAL A 139 -12.90 9.38 11.08
C VAL A 139 -12.63 7.99 10.47
N LEU A 140 -11.43 7.45 10.69
CA LEU A 140 -11.07 6.09 10.25
C LEU A 140 -11.98 5.03 10.87
N ASP A 141 -12.20 5.08 12.18
CA ASP A 141 -13.04 4.11 12.88
C ASP A 141 -14.47 4.15 12.34
N SER A 142 -15.04 5.34 12.16
CA SER A 142 -16.37 5.50 11.57
C SER A 142 -16.45 4.98 10.13
N TRP A 143 -15.40 5.15 9.33
CA TRP A 143 -15.34 4.64 7.97
C TRP A 143 -15.38 3.12 7.95
N TYR A 144 -14.51 2.46 8.72
CA TYR A 144 -14.46 1.00 8.77
C TYR A 144 -15.75 0.39 9.33
N HIS A 145 -16.36 0.99 10.35
CA HIS A 145 -17.66 0.54 10.86
C HIS A 145 -18.77 0.60 9.80
N GLN A 146 -18.76 1.61 8.93
CA GLN A 146 -19.80 1.75 7.91
C GLN A 146 -19.54 0.92 6.66
N LYS A 147 -18.27 0.82 6.23
CA LYS A 147 -17.90 0.09 5.02
C LYS A 147 -17.76 -1.40 5.23
N GLY A 148 -17.41 -1.83 6.44
CA GLY A 148 -17.21 -3.23 6.80
C GLY A 148 -16.30 -3.94 5.79
N TRP A 149 -16.74 -5.11 5.34
CA TRP A 149 -16.05 -5.99 4.39
C TRP A 149 -15.74 -5.44 2.99
N SER A 150 -16.24 -4.25 2.63
CA SER A 150 -15.92 -3.62 1.33
C SER A 150 -14.58 -2.87 1.30
N GLU A 151 -13.92 -2.76 2.46
CA GLU A 151 -12.63 -2.08 2.62
C GLU A 151 -11.69 -2.98 3.40
N ARG A 152 -10.42 -3.06 2.97
CA ARG A 152 -9.41 -3.87 3.63
C ARG A 152 -9.14 -3.34 5.04
N LEU A 153 -9.19 -4.22 6.04
CA LEU A 153 -8.82 -3.87 7.40
C LEU A 153 -7.27 -3.84 7.55
N PRO A 154 -6.71 -2.99 8.44
CA PRO A 154 -5.25 -2.88 8.58
C PRO A 154 -4.51 -4.18 8.94
N ASN A 155 -5.20 -5.14 9.58
CA ASN A 155 -4.67 -6.44 9.99
C ASN A 155 -5.13 -7.61 9.09
N GLU A 156 -5.84 -7.32 8.00
CA GLU A 156 -6.24 -8.29 6.99
C GLU A 156 -5.22 -8.25 5.85
N THR A 157 -4.77 -9.42 5.35
CA THR A 157 -3.84 -9.41 4.21
C THR A 157 -4.55 -8.90 2.95
N VAL A 158 -3.80 -8.32 2.01
CA VAL A 158 -4.36 -7.89 0.72
C VAL A 158 -4.93 -9.08 -0.03
N VAL A 159 -4.28 -10.25 0.03
CA VAL A 159 -4.77 -11.47 -0.62
C VAL A 159 -6.09 -11.91 -0.01
N ASP A 160 -6.18 -12.01 1.33
CA ASP A 160 -7.42 -12.32 2.03
C ASP A 160 -8.57 -11.39 1.66
N PHE A 161 -8.31 -10.08 1.64
CA PHE A 161 -9.30 -9.09 1.23
C PHE A 161 -9.78 -9.33 -0.21
N CYS A 162 -8.86 -9.54 -1.14
CA CYS A 162 -9.20 -9.80 -2.54
C CYS A 162 -9.88 -11.16 -2.75
N GLU A 163 -9.61 -12.15 -1.90
CA GLU A 163 -10.28 -13.44 -1.89
C GLU A 163 -11.74 -13.32 -1.40
N HIS A 164 -12.01 -12.46 -0.42
CA HIS A 164 -13.38 -12.17 0.02
C HIS A 164 -14.25 -11.53 -1.07
N GLN A 165 -13.64 -10.87 -2.05
CA GLN A 165 -14.33 -10.23 -3.18
C GLN A 165 -14.48 -11.15 -4.40
N MET A 166 -14.00 -12.39 -4.34
CA MET A 166 -14.12 -13.33 -5.45
C MET A 166 -15.58 -13.69 -5.77
N SER A 167 -15.85 -14.01 -7.03
CA SER A 167 -17.09 -14.68 -7.41
C SER A 167 -17.15 -16.10 -6.83
N GLU A 168 -18.35 -16.65 -6.69
CA GLU A 168 -18.54 -18.02 -6.19
C GLU A 168 -17.80 -19.06 -7.04
N GLU A 169 -17.76 -18.85 -8.36
CA GLU A 169 -17.05 -19.73 -9.31
C GLU A 169 -15.56 -19.73 -9.02
N LEU A 170 -14.92 -18.57 -8.98
CA LEU A 170 -13.48 -18.49 -8.70
C LEU A 170 -13.15 -18.98 -7.28
N ARG A 171 -14.04 -18.69 -6.31
CA ARG A 171 -13.88 -19.14 -4.93
C ARG A 171 -13.91 -20.66 -4.82
N SER A 172 -14.56 -21.38 -5.74
CA SER A 172 -14.53 -22.86 -5.76
C SER A 172 -13.15 -23.44 -6.10
N ASP A 173 -12.29 -22.64 -6.74
CA ASP A 173 -10.91 -23.01 -7.09
C ASP A 173 -9.86 -22.45 -6.11
N ILE A 174 -10.26 -21.87 -4.96
CA ILE A 174 -9.34 -21.14 -4.06
C ILE A 174 -8.08 -21.92 -3.69
N CYS A 175 -8.19 -23.23 -3.46
CA CYS A 175 -7.04 -24.07 -3.12
C CYS A 175 -6.04 -24.22 -4.27
N LEU A 176 -6.54 -24.27 -5.51
CA LEU A 176 -5.68 -24.27 -6.69
C LEU A 176 -5.01 -22.92 -6.86
N ILE A 177 -5.77 -21.83 -6.68
CA ILE A 177 -5.28 -20.45 -6.79
C ILE A 177 -4.16 -20.18 -5.79
N ARG A 178 -4.37 -20.52 -4.51
CA ARG A 178 -3.36 -20.37 -3.44
C ARG A 178 -2.15 -21.30 -3.64
N SER A 179 -2.29 -22.38 -4.40
CA SER A 179 -1.16 -23.21 -4.86
C SER A 179 -0.47 -22.67 -6.13
N TYR A 180 -0.78 -21.44 -6.55
CA TYR A 180 -0.27 -20.76 -7.74
C TYR A 180 -0.65 -21.45 -9.07
N GLN A 181 -1.77 -22.15 -9.12
CA GLN A 181 -2.28 -22.78 -10.34
C GLN A 181 -3.31 -21.89 -11.02
N ILE A 182 -2.94 -21.31 -12.17
CA ILE A 182 -3.85 -20.51 -13.01
C ILE A 182 -4.31 -21.39 -14.18
N SER A 183 -5.34 -22.21 -13.95
CA SER A 183 -5.85 -23.12 -14.99
C SER A 183 -6.81 -22.42 -15.96
N ASN A 184 -7.55 -21.40 -15.51
CA ASN A 184 -8.54 -20.69 -16.32
C ASN A 184 -8.35 -19.16 -16.21
N ARG A 185 -8.00 -18.51 -17.33
CA ARG A 185 -7.89 -17.04 -17.44
C ARG A 185 -9.27 -16.40 -17.64
N THR A 186 -10.14 -16.54 -16.65
CA THR A 186 -11.48 -15.93 -16.66
C THR A 186 -11.39 -14.45 -16.28
N THR A 187 -12.40 -13.67 -16.66
CA THR A 187 -12.55 -12.27 -16.24
C THR A 187 -12.50 -12.11 -14.72
N ASP A 188 -13.00 -13.09 -13.97
CA ASP A 188 -12.98 -13.04 -12.51
C ASP A 188 -11.58 -13.28 -11.94
N MET A 189 -10.80 -14.20 -12.54
CA MET A 189 -9.38 -14.37 -12.20
C MET A 189 -8.59 -13.09 -12.53
N GLU A 190 -8.86 -12.45 -13.67
CA GLU A 190 -8.22 -11.18 -14.03
C GLU A 190 -8.50 -10.10 -12.98
N LYS A 191 -9.77 -9.93 -12.56
CA LYS A 191 -10.15 -8.98 -11.49
C LYS A 191 -9.49 -9.30 -10.16
N HIS A 192 -9.42 -10.57 -9.79
CA HIS A 192 -8.82 -10.98 -8.52
C HIS A 192 -7.31 -10.67 -8.48
N ILE A 193 -6.58 -11.02 -9.54
CA ILE A 193 -5.15 -10.69 -9.63
C ILE A 193 -4.93 -9.17 -9.74
N ASP A 194 -5.80 -8.44 -10.44
CA ASP A 194 -5.76 -6.97 -10.48
C ASP A 194 -5.96 -6.36 -9.07
N CYS A 195 -6.90 -6.90 -8.27
CA CYS A 195 -7.09 -6.50 -6.88
C CYS A 195 -5.80 -6.66 -6.07
N ILE A 196 -5.15 -7.83 -6.16
CA ILE A 196 -3.90 -8.07 -5.41
C ILE A 196 -2.78 -7.15 -5.91
N PHE A 197 -2.62 -7.00 -7.22
CA PHE A 197 -1.58 -6.14 -7.81
C PHE A 197 -1.75 -4.67 -7.41
N ARG A 198 -2.99 -4.18 -7.31
CA ARG A 198 -3.27 -2.83 -6.78
C ARG A 198 -2.95 -2.73 -5.30
N GLY A 199 -3.40 -3.66 -4.47
CA GLY A 199 -3.11 -3.65 -3.03
C GLY A 199 -1.63 -3.84 -2.71
N PHE A 200 -0.88 -4.54 -3.58
CA PHE A 200 0.57 -4.62 -3.52
C PHE A 200 1.29 -3.44 -4.20
N HIS A 201 0.55 -2.48 -4.76
CA HIS A 201 1.12 -1.36 -5.50
C HIS A 201 2.11 -1.79 -6.61
N TYR A 202 1.95 -3.01 -7.13
CA TYR A 202 2.64 -3.47 -8.34
C TYR A 202 2.10 -2.78 -9.59
N LEU A 203 0.98 -2.06 -9.46
CA LEU A 203 0.52 -1.08 -10.42
C LEU A 203 0.76 0.33 -9.89
N ASN A 204 1.34 1.19 -10.72
CA ASN A 204 1.42 2.60 -10.44
C ASN A 204 0.05 3.29 -10.64
N LYS A 205 -0.02 4.58 -10.32
CA LYS A 205 -1.25 5.39 -10.43
C LYS A 205 -1.86 5.46 -11.84
N LEU A 206 -1.09 5.16 -12.88
CA LEU A 206 -1.56 5.12 -14.27
C LEU A 206 -2.06 3.72 -14.67
N GLY A 207 -2.02 2.75 -13.74
CA GLY A 207 -2.36 1.36 -14.02
C GLY A 207 -1.31 0.60 -14.82
N LEU A 208 -0.06 1.09 -14.83
CA LEU A 208 1.08 0.41 -15.46
C LEU A 208 1.88 -0.36 -14.40
N ILE A 209 2.62 -1.40 -14.81
CA ILE A 209 3.46 -2.19 -13.91
C ILE A 209 4.53 -1.29 -13.26
N ASP A 210 4.63 -1.34 -11.94
CA ASP A 210 5.72 -0.76 -11.16
C ASP A 210 6.79 -1.83 -10.90
N VAL A 211 7.75 -1.90 -11.82
CA VAL A 211 8.88 -2.83 -11.72
C VAL A 211 9.68 -2.62 -10.43
N SER A 212 9.75 -1.39 -9.91
CA SER A 212 10.52 -1.10 -8.71
C SER A 212 9.91 -1.72 -7.46
N GLU A 213 8.59 -1.72 -7.36
CA GLU A 213 7.86 -2.35 -6.25
C GLU A 213 7.98 -3.88 -6.27
N ILE A 214 7.95 -4.48 -7.45
CA ILE A 214 8.14 -5.94 -7.60
C ILE A 214 9.57 -6.32 -7.22
N LEU A 215 10.58 -5.64 -7.77
CA LEU A 215 11.99 -5.94 -7.48
C LEU A 215 12.34 -5.73 -6.01
N ARG A 216 11.67 -4.79 -5.35
CA ARG A 216 11.82 -4.60 -3.90
C ARG A 216 11.45 -5.85 -3.12
N ASP A 217 10.35 -6.51 -3.48
CA ASP A 217 9.91 -7.73 -2.78
C ASP A 217 10.85 -8.91 -3.06
N TYR A 218 11.41 -9.00 -4.27
CA TYR A 218 12.48 -9.97 -4.55
C TYR A 218 13.73 -9.74 -3.69
N GLN A 219 14.13 -8.48 -3.50
CA GLN A 219 15.30 -8.11 -2.69
C GLN A 219 15.15 -8.51 -1.22
N LEU A 220 13.91 -8.55 -0.72
CA LEU A 220 13.63 -8.89 0.67
C LEU A 220 13.79 -10.38 0.98
N VAL A 221 13.66 -11.25 -0.02
CA VAL A 221 13.75 -12.71 0.16
C VAL A 221 15.00 -13.31 -0.47
N SER A 222 15.65 -12.59 -1.38
CA SER A 222 16.79 -13.09 -2.14
C SER A 222 17.73 -11.95 -2.54
N SER A 223 18.98 -12.28 -2.88
CA SER A 223 19.89 -11.32 -3.50
C SER A 223 19.47 -11.05 -4.94
N LEU A 224 19.15 -9.80 -5.26
CA LEU A 224 18.93 -9.37 -6.63
C LEU A 224 20.19 -9.56 -7.47
N ASN A 225 20.02 -10.09 -8.67
CA ASN A 225 21.06 -10.15 -9.71
C ASN A 225 20.48 -9.63 -11.03
N ASP A 226 21.37 -9.35 -11.99
CA ASP A 226 21.00 -8.77 -13.28
C ASP A 226 20.00 -9.65 -14.05
N THR A 227 20.06 -10.97 -13.88
CA THR A 227 19.14 -11.91 -14.55
C THR A 227 17.71 -11.80 -14.02
N ILE A 228 17.53 -11.70 -12.70
CA ILE A 228 16.21 -11.47 -12.08
C ILE A 228 15.67 -10.11 -12.52
N ILE A 229 16.50 -9.07 -12.47
CA ILE A 229 16.11 -7.71 -12.87
C ILE A 229 15.69 -7.69 -14.34
N PHE A 230 16.45 -8.34 -15.22
CA PHE A 230 16.13 -8.46 -16.63
C PHE A 230 14.80 -9.19 -16.84
N HIS A 231 14.59 -10.33 -16.20
CA HIS A 231 13.36 -11.12 -16.32
C HIS A 231 12.11 -10.34 -15.89
N VAL A 232 12.15 -9.64 -14.74
CA VAL A 232 11.01 -8.83 -14.30
C VAL A 232 10.71 -7.69 -15.27
N ARG A 233 11.75 -7.06 -15.84
CA ARG A 233 11.58 -6.01 -16.87
C ARG A 233 11.00 -6.57 -18.16
N GLU A 234 11.49 -7.72 -18.62
CA GLU A 234 10.97 -8.40 -19.80
C GLU A 234 9.48 -8.74 -19.65
N CYS A 235 9.07 -9.28 -18.49
CA CYS A 235 7.67 -9.52 -18.19
C CYS A 235 6.83 -8.23 -18.23
N SER A 236 7.36 -7.12 -17.68
CA SER A 236 6.70 -5.81 -17.72
C SER A 236 6.57 -5.27 -19.15
N ASP A 237 7.64 -5.31 -19.94
CA ASP A 237 7.69 -4.80 -21.31
C ASP A 237 6.66 -5.51 -22.20
N ASN A 238 6.50 -6.82 -22.02
CA ASN A 238 5.51 -7.64 -22.74
C ASN A 238 4.05 -7.23 -22.46
N VAL A 239 3.78 -6.51 -21.37
CA VAL A 239 2.43 -6.08 -20.96
C VAL A 239 2.24 -4.56 -20.98
N THR A 240 3.21 -3.82 -21.53
CA THR A 240 3.23 -2.34 -21.55
C THR A 240 2.37 -1.74 -22.67
N SER A 241 1.85 -2.54 -23.60
CA SER A 241 0.95 -2.04 -24.65
C SER A 241 -0.29 -1.35 -24.05
N ASN A 242 -0.62 -0.17 -24.59
CA ASN A 242 -1.82 0.60 -24.22
C ASN A 242 -3.12 -0.09 -24.64
N GLU A 243 -3.05 -1.10 -25.52
CA GLU A 243 -4.21 -1.90 -25.92
C GLU A 243 -4.60 -2.93 -24.85
N ILE A 244 -3.70 -3.22 -23.92
CA ILE A 244 -3.95 -4.15 -22.81
C ILE A 244 -4.63 -3.36 -21.69
N SER A 245 -5.83 -3.81 -21.29
CA SER A 245 -6.52 -3.24 -20.14
C SER A 245 -5.68 -3.42 -18.87
N SER A 246 -5.83 -2.54 -17.87
CA SER A 246 -5.11 -2.70 -16.59
C SER A 246 -5.38 -4.05 -15.92
N ILE A 247 -6.62 -4.54 -16.04
CA ILE A 247 -7.05 -5.80 -15.41
C ILE A 247 -6.31 -6.99 -16.05
N ASN A 248 -6.19 -7.00 -17.38
CA ASN A 248 -5.48 -8.06 -18.09
C ASN A 248 -3.97 -7.96 -17.88
N ARG A 249 -3.43 -6.73 -17.73
CA ARG A 249 -2.00 -6.48 -17.48
C ARG A 249 -1.52 -7.17 -16.21
N SER A 250 -2.29 -7.10 -15.13
CA SER A 250 -1.97 -7.73 -13.84
C SER A 250 -1.85 -9.25 -13.96
N LEU A 251 -2.83 -9.91 -14.59
CA LEU A 251 -2.80 -11.37 -14.77
C LEU A 251 -1.66 -11.82 -15.70
N LEU A 252 -1.40 -11.08 -16.78
CA LEU A 252 -0.30 -11.40 -17.70
C LEU A 252 1.06 -11.24 -17.01
N MET A 253 1.25 -10.18 -16.23
CA MET A 253 2.48 -9.99 -15.44
C MET A 253 2.65 -11.11 -14.41
N TYR A 254 1.60 -11.42 -13.64
CA TYR A 254 1.60 -12.50 -12.66
C TYR A 254 1.94 -13.85 -13.29
N THR A 255 1.34 -14.16 -14.45
CA THR A 255 1.62 -15.42 -15.15
C THR A 255 3.05 -15.48 -15.68
N CYS A 256 3.59 -14.37 -16.18
CA CYS A 256 4.98 -14.30 -16.65
C CYS A 256 5.97 -14.54 -15.52
N LEU A 257 5.74 -13.95 -14.34
CA LEU A 257 6.59 -14.14 -13.16
C LEU A 257 6.51 -15.56 -12.56
N LEU A 258 5.42 -16.27 -12.83
CA LEU A 258 5.26 -17.67 -12.44
C LEU A 258 5.89 -18.66 -13.43
N ASP A 259 6.37 -18.19 -14.58
CA ASP A 259 6.96 -19.05 -15.60
C ASP A 259 8.49 -19.10 -15.51
N GLY A 260 9.05 -20.26 -15.83
CA GLY A 260 10.50 -20.45 -15.93
C GLY A 260 11.24 -20.70 -14.61
N VAL A 261 12.50 -20.26 -14.55
CA VAL A 261 13.46 -20.65 -13.50
C VAL A 261 13.38 -19.79 -12.23
N PHE A 262 12.65 -18.68 -12.27
CA PHE A 262 12.52 -17.74 -11.15
C PHE A 262 11.20 -17.89 -10.37
N THR A 263 10.35 -18.85 -10.75
CA THR A 263 9.04 -19.11 -10.14
C THR A 263 9.11 -19.28 -8.62
N ASP A 264 10.08 -20.02 -8.10
CA ASP A 264 10.18 -20.25 -6.65
C ASP A 264 10.56 -18.98 -5.88
N VAL A 265 11.44 -18.15 -6.46
CA VAL A 265 11.82 -16.86 -5.87
C VAL A 265 10.64 -15.89 -5.91
N PHE A 266 9.89 -15.88 -7.01
CA PHE A 266 8.67 -15.08 -7.12
C PHE A 266 7.65 -15.46 -6.04
N LYS A 267 7.35 -16.76 -5.89
CA LYS A 267 6.42 -17.26 -4.88
C LYS A 267 6.84 -16.85 -3.48
N GLU A 268 8.13 -16.96 -3.15
CA GLU A 268 8.64 -16.53 -1.85
C GLU A 268 8.50 -15.02 -1.61
N ALA A 269 8.79 -14.20 -2.63
CA ALA A 269 8.63 -12.76 -2.55
C ALA A 269 7.15 -12.38 -2.37
N PHE A 270 6.25 -13.05 -3.11
CA PHE A 270 4.82 -12.81 -3.09
C PHE A 270 4.17 -13.24 -1.77
N ASP A 271 4.50 -14.45 -1.28
CA ASP A 271 4.12 -14.95 0.04
C ASP A 271 4.58 -14.00 1.15
N TYR A 272 5.84 -13.55 1.10
CA TYR A 272 6.34 -12.62 2.10
C TYR A 272 5.63 -11.26 2.03
N ARG A 273 5.23 -10.83 0.82
CA ARG A 273 4.44 -9.61 0.62
C ARG A 273 3.03 -9.75 1.20
N GLU A 274 2.36 -10.89 1.04
CA GLU A 274 1.07 -11.19 1.66
C GLU A 274 1.16 -11.05 3.19
N ILE A 275 2.13 -11.70 3.82
CA ILE A 275 2.31 -11.65 5.28
C ILE A 275 2.53 -10.21 5.77
N ARG A 276 3.42 -9.45 5.12
CA ARG A 276 3.68 -8.05 5.49
C ARG A 276 2.48 -7.13 5.28
N SER A 277 1.58 -7.45 4.35
CA SER A 277 0.39 -6.66 4.07
C SER A 277 -0.66 -6.71 5.20
N GLY A 278 -0.74 -7.84 5.92
CA GLY A 278 -1.63 -8.00 7.08
C GLY A 278 -0.95 -7.86 8.44
N ASN A 279 0.38 -7.83 8.50
CA ASN A 279 1.13 -7.67 9.75
C ASN A 279 2.13 -6.51 9.66
N LEU A 280 1.65 -5.33 10.07
CA LEU A 280 2.45 -4.10 10.05
C LEU A 280 3.70 -4.17 10.96
N SER A 281 3.76 -5.11 11.89
CA SER A 281 4.93 -5.31 12.77
C SER A 281 6.22 -5.55 11.98
N TYR A 282 6.14 -6.19 10.80
CA TYR A 282 7.31 -6.37 9.92
C TYR A 282 7.91 -5.04 9.49
N ILE A 283 7.07 -4.05 9.20
CA ILE A 283 7.51 -2.71 8.83
C ILE A 283 7.91 -1.93 10.07
N LEU A 284 7.09 -1.93 11.12
CA LEU A 284 7.31 -1.15 12.34
C LEU A 284 8.61 -1.54 13.06
N HIS A 285 8.93 -2.82 13.11
CA HIS A 285 10.08 -3.36 13.85
C HIS A 285 11.22 -3.84 12.94
N ASP A 286 11.13 -3.62 11.62
CA ASP A 286 12.16 -4.03 10.66
C ASP A 286 12.50 -5.53 10.79
N LEU A 287 11.47 -6.36 10.86
CA LEU A 287 11.65 -7.80 11.11
C LEU A 287 12.30 -8.47 9.90
N PRO A 288 13.35 -9.29 10.09
CA PRO A 288 14.04 -9.93 9.00
C PRO A 288 13.17 -11.03 8.37
N TYR A 289 13.38 -11.26 7.07
CA TYR A 289 12.77 -12.40 6.38
C TYR A 289 13.25 -13.72 6.98
N ASN A 290 12.30 -14.64 7.23
CA ASN A 290 12.57 -16.00 7.67
C ASN A 290 11.68 -16.97 6.86
N ARG A 291 12.29 -17.69 5.92
CA ARG A 291 11.60 -18.58 4.97
C ARG A 291 10.66 -19.58 5.65
N GLU A 292 11.13 -20.29 6.68
CA GLU A 292 10.33 -21.30 7.36
C GLU A 292 9.14 -20.68 8.11
N HIS A 293 9.36 -19.53 8.75
CA HIS A 293 8.30 -18.81 9.44
C HIS A 293 7.24 -18.26 8.46
N ILE A 294 7.64 -17.72 7.31
CA ILE A 294 6.71 -17.24 6.28
C ILE A 294 5.92 -18.41 5.69
N LYS A 295 6.58 -19.51 5.30
CA LYS A 295 5.89 -20.72 4.81
C LYS A 295 4.87 -21.25 5.82
N SER A 296 5.20 -21.27 7.11
CA SER A 296 4.26 -21.70 8.14
C SER A 296 3.04 -20.79 8.27
N GLN A 297 3.20 -19.48 8.08
CA GLN A 297 2.08 -18.53 8.13
C GLN A 297 1.18 -18.66 6.89
N ILE A 298 1.78 -18.77 5.69
CA ILE A 298 1.03 -18.99 4.45
C ILE A 298 0.24 -20.30 4.51
N LEU A 299 0.85 -21.40 4.96
CA LEU A 299 0.14 -22.67 5.14
C LEU A 299 -1.06 -22.55 6.10
N ALA A 300 -0.96 -21.70 7.12
CA ALA A 300 -2.07 -21.46 8.04
C ALA A 300 -3.21 -20.68 7.36
N LEU A 301 -2.87 -19.67 6.55
CA LEU A 301 -3.84 -18.92 5.73
C LEU A 301 -4.50 -19.83 4.69
N ASP A 302 -3.71 -20.61 3.94
CA ASP A 302 -4.17 -21.58 2.95
C ASP A 302 -5.16 -22.56 3.58
N LYS A 303 -4.81 -23.12 4.74
CA LYS A 303 -5.67 -24.06 5.45
C LYS A 303 -6.99 -23.40 5.86
N ALA A 304 -6.96 -22.19 6.42
CA ALA A 304 -8.17 -21.48 6.79
C ALA A 304 -9.10 -21.28 5.58
N ARG A 305 -8.55 -20.88 4.43
CA ARG A 305 -9.31 -20.61 3.20
C ARG A 305 -9.84 -21.86 2.52
N CYS A 306 -9.03 -22.91 2.47
CA CYS A 306 -9.42 -24.19 1.89
C CYS A 306 -10.43 -24.95 2.76
N ASP A 307 -10.27 -24.94 4.08
CA ASP A 307 -11.19 -25.61 4.99
C ASP A 307 -12.56 -24.88 5.06
N ASP A 308 -12.59 -23.55 4.89
CA ASP A 308 -13.84 -22.79 4.78
C ASP A 308 -14.72 -23.26 3.62
N GLN A 309 -14.15 -23.73 2.50
CA GLN A 309 -14.93 -24.34 1.41
C GLN A 309 -15.67 -25.61 1.84
N HIS A 310 -15.02 -26.46 2.65
CA HIS A 310 -15.62 -27.70 3.15
C HIS A 310 -16.78 -27.44 4.11
N THR A 311 -16.74 -26.32 4.82
CA THR A 311 -17.78 -25.95 5.81
C THR A 311 -19.02 -25.35 5.13
N GLN A 312 -18.83 -24.56 4.06
CA GLN A 312 -19.94 -23.94 3.32
C GLN A 312 -20.69 -24.92 2.41
N THR A 313 -19.99 -25.92 1.85
CA THR A 313 -20.62 -27.01 1.09
C THR A 313 -21.46 -27.95 1.98
N GLY A 314 -21.14 -28.06 3.28
CA GLY A 314 -21.91 -28.83 4.26
C GLY A 314 -23.24 -28.21 4.67
N HIS A 315 -23.42 -26.89 4.49
CA HIS A 315 -24.68 -26.21 4.84
C HIS A 315 -25.76 -26.31 3.76
N HIS A 316 -25.41 -26.62 2.51
CA HIS A 316 -26.38 -26.81 1.43
C HIS A 316 -27.05 -28.19 1.39
N TYR A 317 -26.61 -29.15 2.22
CA TYR A 317 -27.19 -30.50 2.31
C TYR A 317 -28.02 -30.75 3.58
N ARG A 318 -28.40 -29.70 4.32
CA ARG A 318 -29.35 -29.78 5.44
C ARG A 318 -30.53 -28.83 5.25
N THR A 319 -31.44 -29.21 4.37
CA THR A 319 -32.87 -28.82 4.41
C THR A 319 -33.72 -29.99 4.00
#